data_AF-K6YLD4-F1
#
_entry.id   AF-K6YLD4-F1
#
_cell.length_a   1.000
_cell.length_b   1.000
_cell.length_c   1.000
_cell.angle_alpha   90.00
_cell.angle_beta   90.00
_cell.angle_gamma   90.00
#
_symmetry.space_group_name_H-M   'P 1'
#
loop_
_entity.id
_entity.type
_entity.pdbx_description
1 polymer ?
#
loop_
_entity_poly.entity_id
_entity_poly.type
_entity_poly.pdbx_seq_one_letter_code
_entity_poly.pdbx_strand_id
1 'polypeptide(L)'
;MLNLDKFQAITLTREVSEATYEQHPENACFVGSVCLNENLDNLDDLNIFCVRQQIPLTECDIHISVASTTGPKTISTPMFVNKVLKHIDCQLTFSFQLI
;
A
#
# COMPACT_ATOMS: atom_id res chain seq x y z
N MET A 1 -2.65 0.10 -3.02
CA MET A 1 -2.45 -0.64 -4.26
C MET A 1 -2.06 0.36 -5.32
N LEU A 2 -0.95 0.10 -6.04
CA LEU A 2 -0.47 0.92 -7.15
C LEU A 2 -0.61 0.12 -8.45
N ASN A 3 -1.17 0.71 -9.50
CA ASN A 3 -1.19 0.10 -10.83
C ASN A 3 0.14 0.38 -11.53
N LEU A 4 0.91 -0.66 -11.78
CA LEU A 4 2.27 -0.60 -12.31
C LEU A 4 2.37 -1.36 -13.63
N ASP A 5 3.23 -0.89 -14.52
CA ASP A 5 3.73 -1.72 -15.61
C ASP A 5 4.77 -2.75 -15.11
N LYS A 6 5.18 -3.67 -15.99
CA LYS A 6 6.12 -4.74 -15.63
C LYS A 6 7.46 -4.22 -15.11
N PHE A 7 7.98 -3.14 -15.68
CA PHE A 7 9.26 -2.56 -15.27
C PHE A 7 9.12 -1.80 -13.96
N GLN A 8 8.03 -1.06 -13.78
CA GLN A 8 7.71 -0.38 -12.54
C GLN A 8 7.53 -1.37 -11.39
N ALA A 9 6.84 -2.50 -11.61
CA ALA A 9 6.64 -3.55 -10.60
C ALA A 9 7.97 -4.20 -10.15
N ILE A 10 8.87 -4.49 -11.11
CA ILE A 10 10.21 -5.01 -10.80
C ILE A 10 11.07 -3.97 -10.07
N THR A 11 10.93 -2.69 -10.44
CA THR A 11 11.67 -1.61 -9.80
C THR A 11 11.19 -1.37 -8.38
N LEU A 12 9.88 -1.48 -8.13
CA LEU A 12 9.29 -1.32 -6.81
C LEU A 12 9.94 -2.25 -5.78
N THR A 13 10.10 -3.54 -6.11
CA THR A 13 10.72 -4.52 -5.19
C THR A 13 12.22 -4.37 -5.00
N ARG A 14 12.87 -3.55 -5.83
CA ARG A 14 14.29 -3.23 -5.71
C ARG A 14 14.54 -1.95 -4.95
N GLU A 15 13.65 -0.97 -5.07
CA GLU A 15 13.81 0.36 -4.49
C GLU A 15 13.10 0.52 -3.14
N VAL A 16 12.04 -0.25 -2.89
CA VAL A 16 11.21 -0.11 -1.69
C VAL A 16 11.25 -1.39 -0.86
N SER A 17 11.61 -1.24 0.41
CA SER A 17 11.66 -2.37 1.36
C SER A 17 10.26 -2.91 1.67
N GLU A 18 10.15 -4.24 1.77
CA GLU A 18 8.88 -4.96 2.00
C GLU A 18 7.82 -4.73 0.90
N ALA A 19 8.26 -4.33 -0.29
CA ALA A 19 7.40 -4.26 -1.44
C ALA A 19 7.21 -5.65 -2.07
N THR A 20 5.98 -5.91 -2.49
CA THR A 20 5.57 -7.05 -3.31
C THR A 20 4.78 -6.55 -4.50
N TYR A 21 4.66 -7.38 -5.54
CA TYR A 21 3.75 -7.11 -6.63
C TYR A 21 3.09 -8.39 -7.10
N GLU A 22 1.87 -8.25 -7.61
CA GLU A 22 1.08 -9.33 -8.17
C GLU A 22 0.50 -8.92 -9.52
N GLN A 23 0.31 -9.85 -10.44
CA GLN A 23 -0.36 -9.54 -11.69
C GLN A 23 -1.86 -9.40 -11.43
N HIS A 24 -2.48 -8.30 -11.87
CA HIS A 24 -3.91 -8.13 -11.70
C HIS A 24 -4.66 -9.18 -12.55
N PRO A 25 -5.63 -9.91 -11.98
CA PRO A 25 -6.27 -11.04 -12.68
C PRO A 25 -7.13 -10.59 -13.87
N GLU A 26 -7.74 -9.41 -13.80
CA GLU A 26 -8.66 -8.90 -14.83
C GLU A 26 -8.07 -7.80 -15.72
N ASN A 27 -6.95 -7.18 -15.31
CA ASN A 27 -6.35 -6.04 -15.99
C ASN A 27 -4.92 -6.38 -16.37
N ALA A 28 -4.44 -5.89 -17.52
CA ALA A 28 -3.05 -6.08 -17.96
C ALA A 28 -2.06 -5.18 -17.19
N CYS A 29 -2.22 -5.07 -15.87
CA CYS A 29 -1.36 -4.30 -14.97
C CYS A 29 -0.83 -5.17 -13.82
N PHE A 30 0.16 -4.66 -13.11
CA PHE A 30 0.68 -5.24 -11.88
C PHE A 30 0.25 -4.38 -10.70
N VAL A 31 -0.19 -5.02 -9.62
CA VAL A 31 -0.54 -4.35 -8.38
C VAL A 31 0.65 -4.38 -7.44
N GLY A 32 1.23 -3.22 -7.18
CA GLY A 32 2.26 -3.03 -6.15
C GLY A 32 1.64 -2.89 -4.77
N SER A 33 2.20 -3.62 -3.80
CA SER A 33 1.83 -3.59 -2.39
C SER A 33 3.07 -3.36 -1.54
N VAL A 34 2.99 -2.48 -0.53
CA VAL A 34 4.10 -2.19 0.38
C VAL A 34 3.59 -2.31 1.80
N CYS A 35 4.23 -3.17 2.59
CA CYS A 35 3.93 -3.28 4.02
C CYS A 35 4.66 -2.15 4.74
N LEU A 36 3.92 -1.11 5.19
CA LEU A 36 4.54 -0.01 5.92
C LEU A 36 4.97 -0.46 7.32
N ASN A 37 6.22 -0.15 7.68
CA ASN A 37 6.74 -0.45 9.02
C ASN A 37 6.43 0.68 10.02
N GLU A 38 6.60 0.44 11.32
CA GLU A 38 6.28 1.42 12.38
C GLU A 38 7.12 2.70 12.29
N ASN A 39 8.33 2.60 11.73
CA ASN A 39 9.25 3.72 11.57
C ASN A 39 8.95 4.58 10.33
N LEU A 40 8.12 4.07 9.40
CA LEU A 40 7.82 4.68 8.12
C LEU A 40 9.03 4.91 7.22
N ASP A 41 10.13 4.18 7.43
CA ASP A 41 11.35 4.34 6.62
C ASP A 41 11.07 4.02 5.15
N ASN A 42 10.25 3.00 4.90
CA ASN A 42 9.85 2.61 3.54
C ASN A 42 8.75 3.49 2.94
N LEU A 43 8.17 4.42 3.71
CA LEU A 43 7.22 5.40 3.18
C LEU A 43 7.95 6.47 2.37
N ASP A 44 9.10 6.93 2.84
CA ASP A 44 9.92 7.91 2.11
C ASP A 44 10.46 7.28 0.82
N ASP A 45 10.94 6.04 0.87
CA ASP A 45 11.34 5.28 -0.31
C ASP A 45 10.19 5.13 -1.32
N LEU A 46 8.98 4.82 -0.83
CA LEU A 46 7.78 4.72 -1.66
C LEU A 46 7.41 6.06 -2.32
N ASN A 47 7.51 7.16 -1.57
CA ASN A 47 7.28 8.50 -2.12
C ASN A 47 8.30 8.85 -3.19
N ILE A 48 9.59 8.57 -2.94
CA ILE A 48 10.66 8.77 -3.91
C ILE A 48 10.40 7.95 -5.17
N PHE A 49 10.01 6.68 -5.03
CA PHE A 49 9.64 5.80 -6.14
C PHE A 49 8.48 6.38 -6.96
N CYS A 50 7.38 6.77 -6.32
CA CYS A 50 6.22 7.34 -7.00
C CYS A 50 6.57 8.60 -7.79
N VAL A 51 7.35 9.51 -7.20
CA VAL A 51 7.81 10.73 -7.88
C VAL A 51 8.73 10.39 -9.06
N ARG A 52 9.68 9.47 -8.91
CA ARG A 52 10.62 9.07 -9.97
C ARG A 52 9.93 8.40 -11.14
N GLN A 53 8.98 7.51 -10.86
CA GLN A 53 8.22 6.76 -11.85
C GLN A 53 7.06 7.57 -12.44
N GLN A 54 6.88 8.83 -12.01
CA GLN A 54 5.76 9.70 -12.40
C GLN A 54 4.39 9.05 -12.16
N ILE A 55 4.29 8.27 -11.08
CA ILE A 55 3.04 7.64 -10.68
C ILE A 55 2.23 8.69 -9.92
N PRO A 56 1.04 9.06 -10.41
CA PRO A 56 0.19 9.99 -9.68
C PRO A 56 -0.23 9.34 -8.37
N LEU A 57 0.12 9.98 -7.24
CA LEU A 57 -0.27 9.49 -5.92
C LEU A 57 -1.79 9.38 -5.78
N THR A 58 -2.58 10.09 -6.58
CA THR A 58 -4.04 9.95 -6.63
C THR A 58 -4.53 8.55 -7.04
N GLU A 59 -3.68 7.73 -7.64
CA GLU A 59 -3.99 6.33 -7.97
C GLU A 59 -3.60 5.34 -6.88
N CYS A 60 -3.12 5.81 -5.73
CA CYS A 60 -2.81 4.95 -4.60
C CYS A 60 -4.07 4.66 -3.77
N ASP A 61 -4.23 3.39 -3.37
CA ASP A 61 -5.24 2.96 -2.40
C ASP A 61 -4.58 2.45 -1.11
N ILE A 62 -4.94 3.00 0.04
CA ILE A 62 -4.46 2.53 1.34
C ILE A 62 -5.41 1.44 1.81
N HIS A 63 -4.98 0.19 1.65
CA HIS A 63 -5.77 -0.98 2.04
C HIS A 63 -5.46 -1.42 3.47
N ILE A 64 -6.45 -1.33 4.35
CA ILE A 64 -6.37 -1.81 5.74
C ILE A 64 -7.22 -3.08 5.84
N SER A 65 -6.56 -4.21 6.05
CA SER A 65 -7.23 -5.50 6.25
C SER A 65 -7.21 -5.93 7.70
N VAL A 66 -8.36 -6.38 8.20
CA VAL A 66 -8.52 -6.92 9.55
C VAL A 66 -9.11 -8.33 9.44
N ALA A 67 -8.35 -9.31 9.95
CA ALA A 67 -8.85 -10.67 10.15
C ALA A 67 -9.26 -10.85 11.62
N SER A 68 -10.51 -11.27 11.87
CA SER A 68 -10.98 -11.60 13.22
C SER A 68 -11.66 -12.97 13.24
N THR A 69 -11.27 -13.78 14.21
CA THR A 69 -11.83 -15.13 14.45
C THR A 69 -13.03 -15.14 15.39
N THR A 70 -13.36 -14.01 16.04
CA THR A 70 -14.40 -13.95 17.07
C THR A 70 -15.00 -12.56 17.22
N GLY A 71 -16.23 -12.39 16.73
CA GLY A 71 -17.11 -11.25 16.99
C GLY A 71 -16.60 -9.88 16.50
N PRO A 72 -17.41 -8.82 16.69
CA PRO A 72 -17.00 -7.46 16.38
C PRO A 72 -15.84 -7.04 17.28
N LYS A 73 -14.65 -6.83 16.71
CA LYS A 73 -13.48 -6.29 17.39
C LYS A 73 -13.27 -4.84 16.96
N THR A 74 -13.10 -3.97 17.95
CA THR A 74 -12.61 -2.60 17.71
C THR A 74 -11.09 -2.66 17.71
N ILE A 75 -10.46 -2.40 16.58
CA ILE A 75 -9.01 -2.28 16.47
C ILE A 75 -8.69 -0.81 16.30
N SER A 76 -7.95 -0.25 17.25
CA SER A 76 -7.41 1.10 17.11
C SER A 76 -6.38 1.08 15.98
N THR A 77 -6.59 1.94 14.98
CA THR A 77 -5.62 2.14 13.92
C THR A 77 -4.29 2.59 14.55
N PRO A 78 -3.16 1.94 14.24
CA PRO A 78 -1.86 2.33 14.77
C PRO A 78 -1.58 3.82 14.56
N MET A 79 -0.97 4.49 15.54
CA MET A 79 -0.72 5.94 15.47
C MET A 79 0.13 6.37 14.26
N PHE A 80 0.96 5.48 13.72
CA PHE A 80 1.74 5.76 12.52
C PHE A 80 0.86 5.93 11.28
N VAL A 81 -0.31 5.30 11.21
CA VAL A 81 -1.26 5.48 10.10
C VAL A 81 -1.75 6.92 10.05
N ASN A 82 -1.90 7.61 11.19
CA ASN A 82 -2.22 9.04 11.19
C ASN A 82 -1.10 9.90 10.59
N LYS A 83 0.16 9.44 10.60
CA LYS A 83 1.27 10.11 9.92
C LYS A 83 1.22 9.84 8.41
N VAL A 84 0.89 8.61 8.01
CA VAL A 84 0.66 8.21 6.60
C VAL A 84 -0.45 9.05 5.99
N LEU A 85 -1.61 9.15 6.67
CA LEU A 85 -2.76 9.94 6.25
C LEU A 85 -2.49 11.45 6.12
N LYS A 86 -1.45 11.96 6.79
CA LYS A 86 -1.02 13.36 6.63
C LYS A 86 -0.15 13.59 5.41
N HIS A 87 0.52 12.55 4.91
CA HIS A 87 1.47 12.65 3.79
C HIS A 87 0.89 12.10 2.48
N ILE A 88 -0.19 11.33 2.55
CA ILE A 88 -0.78 10.64 1.40
C ILE A 88 -2.27 10.98 1.31
N ASP A 89 -2.65 11.67 0.24
CA ASP A 89 -4.04 12.02 -0.08
C ASP A 89 -4.63 10.97 -1.05
N CYS A 90 -4.87 9.78 -0.51
CA CYS A 90 -5.34 8.60 -1.24
C CYS A 90 -6.64 8.05 -0.66
N GLN A 91 -7.36 7.27 -1.46
CA GLN A 91 -8.52 6.52 -0.97
C GLN A 91 -8.09 5.54 0.13
N LEU A 92 -8.93 5.40 1.16
CA LEU A 92 -8.80 4.37 2.19
C LEU A 92 -9.83 3.29 1.96
N THR A 93 -9.36 2.08 1.73
CA THR A 93 -10.21 0.91 1.58
C THR A 93 -10.03 0.00 2.79
N PHE A 94 -11.15 -0.28 3.46
CA PHE A 94 -11.19 -1.17 4.61
C PHE A 94 -11.79 -2.51 4.20
N SER A 95 -11.09 -3.60 4.48
CA SER A 95 -11.63 -4.94 4.34
C SER A 95 -11.65 -5.66 5.69
N PHE A 96 -12.78 -6.31 5.96
CA PHE A 96 -12.96 -7.15 7.14
C PHE A 96 -13.19 -8.58 6.68
N GLN A 97 -12.35 -9.48 7.16
CA GLN A 97 -12.50 -10.92 6.92
C GLN A 97 -12.90 -11.59 8.22
N LEU A 98 -14.15 -12.08 8.24
CA LEU A 98 -14.64 -12.99 9.27
C LEU A 98 -14.11 -14.38 8.91
N ILE A 99 -13.18 -14.89 9.72
CA ILE A 99 -12.67 -16.26 9.60
C ILE A 99 -13.42 -17.16 10.58
#